data_AF-A0A842RFM2-F1
#
_entry.id   AF-A0A842RFM2-F1
#
_cell.length_a   1.000
_cell.length_b   1.000
_cell.length_c   1.000
_cell.angle_alpha   90.00
_cell.angle_beta   90.00
_cell.angle_gamma   90.00
#
_symmetry.space_group_name_H-M   'P 1'
#
loop_
_entity.id
_entity.type
_entity.pdbx_description
1 polymer ?
#
loop_
_entity_poly.entity_id
_entity_poly.type
_entity_poly.pdbx_seq_one_letter_code
_entity_poly.pdbx_strand_id
1 'polypeptide(L)'
;MQRKSYCKFCKGPLVQTRGEYVCSNCGAVNNIALITRDASDQVPWDHKMALGKRVHIVDGLGSYIGFHNDSFFQDRKGSSLSSKKQYKFRKLKKRYNLRIKISNHETDYRSLMSLNRACAVLGVSDTVKKRAAYLYKVVAAAERSKEIEKISNHIVLAALCLLVAVRESGSNAPLRLREIVEVFKDLRHRVSGKAIVKLAQSLPPELGISVRVRRSEDYLHRITSQIIEQSEVVNQLESLDYDPQKYSQKLLRLSQELLNDISLRTRGGRNPYIFAVSVVYCADRIVGKIGNHRQVLTQKRLASICDVAEYSIRDHHRTVLKDKLKEKISRLVPSKKVEQKQQFEKEDLRFPMFF
;
A
#
# COMPACT_ATOMS: atom_id res chain seq x y z
N MET A 1 -15.29 25.84 -12.92
CA MET A 1 -16.25 26.47 -13.85
C MET A 1 -15.48 27.14 -14.97
N GLN A 2 -15.38 26.49 -16.13
CA GLN A 2 -14.80 27.10 -17.34
C GLN A 2 -15.80 28.13 -17.87
N ARG A 3 -15.55 29.44 -17.65
CA ARG A 3 -16.29 30.49 -18.35
C ARG A 3 -15.87 30.42 -19.82
N LYS A 4 -16.80 30.04 -20.71
CA LYS A 4 -16.55 29.94 -22.15
C LYS A 4 -16.06 31.29 -22.68
N SER A 5 -14.85 31.25 -23.21
CA SER A 5 -13.99 32.34 -23.60
C SER A 5 -14.27 32.72 -25.05
N TYR A 6 -15.34 33.48 -25.28
CA TYR A 6 -15.64 34.08 -26.59
C TYR A 6 -15.00 35.46 -26.70
N CYS A 7 -14.60 35.83 -27.91
CA CYS A 7 -14.07 37.15 -28.16
C CYS A 7 -15.11 38.24 -27.90
N LYS A 8 -14.67 39.37 -27.31
CA LYS A 8 -15.55 40.52 -27.02
C LYS A 8 -16.08 41.17 -28.30
N PHE A 9 -15.34 41.06 -29.40
CA PHE A 9 -15.63 41.72 -30.67
C PHE A 9 -16.31 40.78 -31.66
N CYS A 10 -15.66 39.65 -31.98
CA CYS A 10 -16.07 38.73 -33.04
C CYS A 10 -17.04 37.64 -32.55
N LYS A 11 -17.23 37.48 -31.23
CA LYS A 11 -17.81 36.28 -30.57
C LYS A 11 -17.22 34.92 -31.00
N GLY A 12 -16.14 34.93 -31.78
CA GLY A 12 -15.41 33.75 -32.23
C GLY A 12 -14.58 33.11 -31.12
N PRO A 13 -14.04 31.90 -31.38
CA PRO A 13 -13.29 31.15 -30.40
C PRO A 13 -11.94 31.80 -30.11
N LEU A 14 -11.55 31.81 -28.84
CA LEU A 14 -10.25 32.30 -28.38
C LEU A 14 -9.25 31.13 -28.32
N VAL A 15 -8.09 31.33 -28.94
CA VAL A 15 -6.95 30.41 -28.91
C VAL A 15 -5.86 31.01 -28.04
N GLN A 16 -5.21 30.18 -27.22
CA GLN A 16 -4.06 30.63 -26.43
C GLN A 16 -2.81 30.65 -27.32
N THR A 17 -2.16 31.81 -27.45
CA THR A 17 -0.91 31.95 -28.19
C THR A 17 0.03 32.87 -27.43
N ARG A 18 1.26 32.42 -27.16
CA ARG A 18 2.31 33.20 -26.45
C ARG A 18 1.88 33.80 -25.10
N GLY A 19 1.00 33.12 -24.36
CA GLY A 19 0.54 33.61 -23.06
C GLY A 19 -0.58 34.65 -23.15
N GLU A 20 -1.28 34.75 -24.29
CA GLU A 20 -2.44 35.60 -24.49
C GLU A 20 -3.59 34.81 -25.11
N TYR A 21 -4.83 35.24 -24.88
CA TYR A 21 -6.02 34.69 -25.54
C TYR A 21 -6.39 35.56 -26.75
N VAL A 22 -6.24 35.01 -27.94
CA VAL A 22 -6.42 35.69 -29.23
C VAL A 22 -7.63 35.11 -29.98
N CYS A 23 -8.53 35.94 -30.54
CA CYS A 23 -9.63 35.45 -31.40
C CYS A 23 -9.05 34.86 -32.68
N SER A 24 -9.34 33.59 -32.98
CA SER A 24 -8.92 32.96 -34.23
C SER A 24 -9.51 33.63 -35.47
N ASN A 25 -10.66 34.30 -35.32
CA ASN A 25 -11.41 34.87 -36.44
C ASN A 25 -11.09 36.35 -36.72
N CYS A 26 -10.73 37.15 -35.71
CA CYS A 26 -10.45 38.58 -35.88
C CYS A 26 -9.07 39.03 -35.38
N GLY A 27 -8.28 38.11 -34.80
CA GLY A 27 -6.95 38.43 -34.27
C GLY A 27 -6.94 39.30 -33.01
N ALA A 28 -8.11 39.73 -32.49
CA ALA A 28 -8.18 40.58 -31.31
C ALA A 28 -7.68 39.84 -30.06
N VAL A 29 -6.74 40.47 -29.35
CA VAL A 29 -6.23 40.03 -28.04
C VAL A 29 -7.26 40.39 -26.98
N ASN A 30 -7.85 39.38 -26.35
CA ASN A 30 -9.00 39.55 -25.49
C ASN A 30 -8.61 39.68 -24.01
N ASN A 31 -7.55 38.98 -23.60
CA ASN A 31 -6.94 39.00 -22.27
C ASN A 31 -5.53 38.38 -22.32
N ILE A 32 -4.67 38.79 -21.38
CA ILE A 32 -3.43 38.08 -21.07
C ILE A 32 -3.82 36.74 -20.42
N ALA A 33 -3.27 35.63 -20.90
CA ALA A 33 -3.41 34.36 -20.22
C ALA A 33 -2.59 34.46 -18.93
N LEU A 34 -3.27 34.63 -17.81
CA LEU A 34 -2.68 34.35 -16.52
C LEU A 34 -2.25 32.88 -16.58
N ILE A 35 -0.94 32.65 -16.65
CA ILE A 35 -0.37 31.34 -16.37
C ILE A 35 -0.68 31.09 -14.90
N THR A 36 -1.86 30.56 -14.61
CA THR A 36 -2.05 29.75 -13.43
C THR A 36 -1.04 28.63 -13.62
N ARG A 37 0.13 28.75 -12.98
CA ARG A 37 1.12 27.67 -12.96
C ARG A 37 0.37 26.46 -12.46
N ASP A 38 -0.06 25.61 -13.38
CA ASP A 38 -0.54 24.29 -13.05
C ASP A 38 0.63 23.66 -12.29
N ALA A 39 0.34 23.15 -11.10
CA ALA A 39 1.33 22.67 -10.15
C ALA A 39 2.19 21.49 -10.66
N SER A 40 2.08 21.15 -11.94
CA SER A 40 2.77 20.09 -12.67
C SER A 40 3.99 20.54 -13.47
N ASP A 41 4.25 21.85 -13.64
CA ASP A 41 5.45 22.28 -14.37
C ASP A 41 6.71 22.02 -13.55
N GLN A 42 7.48 21.05 -14.04
CA GLN A 42 8.80 20.69 -13.55
C GLN A 42 9.68 21.94 -13.54
N VAL A 43 9.94 22.47 -12.35
CA VAL A 43 10.94 23.51 -12.15
C VAL A 43 12.26 23.03 -12.76
N PRO A 44 12.94 23.85 -13.59
CA PRO A 44 14.20 23.49 -14.24
C PRO A 44 15.21 22.89 -13.28
N TRP A 45 15.96 21.93 -13.81
CA TRP A 45 16.54 20.76 -13.14
C TRP A 45 17.67 20.97 -12.13
N ASP A 46 18.05 22.20 -11.75
CA ASP A 46 19.19 22.39 -10.85
C ASP A 46 18.82 22.46 -9.37
N HIS A 47 17.60 22.89 -9.03
CA HIS A 47 17.14 22.95 -7.65
C HIS A 47 15.67 22.52 -7.54
N LYS A 48 15.43 21.22 -7.25
CA LYS A 48 14.11 20.72 -6.84
C LYS A 48 13.74 21.30 -5.46
N MET A 49 13.37 22.57 -5.43
CA MET A 49 12.78 23.21 -4.26
C MET A 49 11.31 22.80 -4.22
N ALA A 50 10.93 21.99 -3.24
CA ALA A 50 9.53 21.70 -2.99
C ALA A 50 8.83 22.99 -2.52
N LEU A 51 8.03 23.60 -3.40
CA LEU A 51 7.25 24.78 -3.08
C LEU A 51 6.16 24.42 -2.05
N GLY A 52 6.04 25.25 -1.00
CA GLY A 52 4.94 25.18 -0.03
C GLY A 52 5.17 24.27 1.18
N LYS A 53 4.14 24.22 2.05
CA LYS A 53 4.18 23.50 3.32
C LYS A 53 4.08 21.98 3.09
N ARG A 54 5.19 21.27 3.30
CA ARG A 54 5.23 19.81 3.21
C ARG A 54 4.47 19.17 4.38
N VAL A 55 3.55 18.26 4.07
CA VAL A 55 2.70 17.64 5.10
C VAL A 55 3.49 16.67 5.98
N HIS A 56 4.47 15.96 5.42
CA HIS A 56 5.27 14.93 6.10
C HIS A 56 6.50 15.45 6.87
N ILE A 57 6.73 16.77 6.87
CA ILE A 57 7.84 17.41 7.57
C ILE A 57 7.28 18.51 8.48
N VAL A 58 7.93 18.72 9.63
CA VAL A 58 7.78 19.94 10.43
C VAL A 58 8.93 20.84 10.04
N ASP A 59 8.61 21.91 9.31
CA ASP A 59 9.57 22.94 8.93
C ASP A 59 9.01 24.28 9.41
N GLY A 60 9.89 25.12 9.94
CA GLY A 60 9.56 26.48 10.34
C GLY A 60 9.75 27.44 9.17
N LEU A 61 9.37 28.70 9.38
CA LEU A 61 9.73 29.76 8.44
C LEU A 61 11.27 29.93 8.41
N GLY A 62 11.81 30.23 7.23
CA GLY A 62 13.23 30.50 7.02
C GLY A 62 14.02 29.35 6.36
N SER A 63 15.21 29.70 5.88
CA SER A 63 16.10 28.80 5.12
C SER A 63 17.04 28.01 6.05
N TYR A 64 17.58 26.90 5.57
CA TYR A 64 18.65 26.18 6.27
C TYR A 64 20.02 26.73 5.89
N ILE A 65 20.92 26.85 6.87
CA ILE A 65 22.35 27.10 6.60
C ILE A 65 22.97 25.81 6.03
N GLY A 66 23.17 25.76 4.71
CA GLY A 66 23.71 24.61 3.97
C GLY A 66 22.75 23.40 3.91
N PHE A 67 23.23 22.25 3.41
CA PHE A 67 22.43 21.02 3.42
C PHE A 67 22.30 20.47 4.84
N HIS A 68 21.28 19.64 5.11
CA HIS A 68 21.00 19.17 6.48
C HIS A 68 22.21 18.47 7.13
N ASN A 69 22.90 17.60 6.38
CA ASN A 69 23.99 16.76 6.89
C ASN A 69 25.40 17.35 6.72
N ASP A 70 25.54 18.54 6.14
CA ASP A 70 26.88 19.12 5.93
C ASP A 70 27.55 19.48 7.25
N SER A 71 28.74 18.91 7.47
CA SER A 71 29.63 19.32 8.54
C SER A 71 30.64 20.39 8.08
N PHE A 72 30.77 20.56 6.76
CA PHE A 72 31.84 21.32 6.13
C PHE A 72 31.26 22.35 5.16
N PHE A 73 31.53 23.64 5.40
CA PHE A 73 30.99 24.74 4.61
C PHE A 73 32.00 25.24 3.58
N GLN A 74 31.50 25.60 2.40
CA GLN A 74 32.28 26.14 1.29
C GLN A 74 31.85 27.58 0.98
N ASP A 75 32.75 28.35 0.41
CA ASP A 75 32.44 29.68 -0.14
C ASP A 75 31.74 29.54 -1.51
N ARG A 76 31.27 30.66 -2.08
CA ARG A 76 30.62 30.70 -3.41
C ARG A 76 31.46 30.05 -4.52
N LYS A 77 32.79 30.08 -4.39
CA LYS A 77 33.74 29.49 -5.34
C LYS A 77 33.99 27.99 -5.10
N GLY A 78 33.32 27.35 -4.15
CA GLY A 78 33.53 25.95 -3.76
C GLY A 78 34.75 25.73 -2.85
N SER A 79 35.53 26.78 -2.56
CA SER A 79 36.69 26.68 -1.67
C SER A 79 36.27 26.52 -0.21
N SER A 80 37.02 25.69 0.51
CA SER A 80 36.79 25.41 1.92
C SER A 80 36.99 26.67 2.79
N LEU A 81 36.07 26.94 3.72
CA LEU A 81 36.23 28.06 4.64
C LEU A 81 37.40 27.81 5.61
N SER A 82 38.06 28.89 6.04
CA SER A 82 39.08 28.85 7.11
C SER A 82 38.53 28.21 8.39
N SER A 83 39.38 27.57 9.19
CA SER A 83 38.99 26.84 10.41
C SER A 83 38.16 27.68 11.40
N LYS A 84 38.51 28.96 11.59
CA LYS A 84 37.74 29.91 12.43
C LYS A 84 36.33 30.12 11.90
N LYS A 85 36.19 30.35 10.58
CA LYS A 85 34.88 30.51 9.91
C LYS A 85 34.07 29.22 9.93
N GLN A 86 34.71 28.06 9.71
CA GLN A 86 34.03 26.76 9.81
C GLN A 86 33.41 26.54 11.18
N TYR A 87 34.17 26.78 12.25
CA TYR A 87 33.67 26.66 13.61
C TYR A 87 32.47 27.59 13.85
N LYS A 88 32.55 28.86 13.39
CA LYS A 88 31.45 29.82 13.48
C LYS A 88 30.18 29.30 12.79
N PHE A 89 30.26 28.85 11.54
CA PHE A 89 29.09 28.34 10.81
C PHE A 89 28.55 27.02 11.40
N ARG A 90 29.41 26.11 11.86
CA ARG A 90 28.98 24.89 12.57
C ARG A 90 28.22 25.23 13.86
N LYS A 91 28.72 26.18 14.64
CA LYS A 91 28.07 26.67 15.86
C LYS A 91 26.71 27.31 15.54
N LEU A 92 26.64 28.13 14.49
CA LEU A 92 25.40 28.75 14.04
C LEU A 92 24.38 27.69 13.59
N LYS A 93 24.78 26.77 12.71
CA LYS A 93 23.94 25.67 12.23
C LYS A 93 23.39 24.84 13.39
N LYS A 94 24.23 24.44 14.35
CA LYS A 94 23.81 23.62 15.50
C LYS A 94 22.83 24.37 16.41
N ARG A 95 23.03 25.67 16.65
CA ARG A 95 22.20 26.46 17.58
C ARG A 95 20.89 26.96 16.96
N TYR A 96 20.92 27.41 15.71
CA TYR A 96 19.82 28.18 15.12
C TYR A 96 18.97 27.39 14.11
N ASN A 97 19.53 26.47 13.33
CA ASN A 97 18.75 25.81 12.26
C ASN A 97 17.61 24.94 12.80
N LEU A 98 17.86 24.15 13.84
CA LEU A 98 16.91 23.15 14.30
C LEU A 98 15.97 23.71 15.37
N ARG A 99 16.53 24.39 16.38
CA ARG A 99 15.78 24.84 17.56
C ARG A 99 14.73 25.89 17.25
N ILE A 100 15.04 26.89 16.42
CA ILE A 100 14.07 27.94 16.07
C ILE A 100 12.88 27.36 15.32
N LYS A 101 13.14 26.45 14.38
CA LYS A 101 12.12 25.88 13.49
C LYS A 101 11.19 24.89 14.17
N ILE A 102 11.71 24.18 15.17
CA ILE A 102 10.98 23.11 15.87
C ILE A 102 10.41 23.61 17.21
N SER A 103 10.77 24.81 17.65
CA SER A 103 10.22 25.41 18.87
C SER A 103 8.69 25.33 18.84
N ASN A 104 8.11 24.84 19.94
CA ASN A 104 6.67 24.56 20.12
C ASN A 104 6.07 23.40 19.28
N HIS A 105 6.86 22.78 18.41
CA HIS A 105 6.48 21.63 17.57
C HIS A 105 7.43 20.44 17.72
N GLU A 106 8.13 20.32 18.86
CA GLU A 106 9.10 19.24 19.11
C GLU A 106 8.47 17.85 19.04
N THR A 107 7.30 17.70 19.63
CA THR A 107 6.57 16.42 19.63
C THR A 107 6.16 16.03 18.22
N ASP A 108 5.61 16.98 17.44
CA ASP A 108 5.24 16.75 16.04
C ASP A 108 6.42 16.37 15.18
N TYR A 109 7.56 17.05 15.38
CA TYR A 109 8.78 16.74 14.65
C TYR A 109 9.26 15.32 14.96
N ARG A 110 9.33 14.93 16.24
CA ARG A 110 9.76 13.59 16.65
C ARG A 110 8.82 12.52 16.09
N SER A 111 7.52 12.71 16.20
CA SER A 111 6.50 11.77 15.72
C SER A 111 6.53 11.61 14.21
N LEU A 112 6.61 12.71 13.45
CA LEU A 112 6.69 12.66 11.99
C LEU A 112 8.04 12.11 11.50
N MET A 113 9.14 12.35 12.22
CA MET A 113 10.42 11.70 11.92
C MET A 113 10.36 10.18 12.14
N SER A 114 9.77 9.73 13.24
CA SER A 114 9.53 8.30 13.49
C SER A 114 8.61 7.69 12.43
N LEU A 115 7.55 8.39 12.03
CA LEU A 115 6.67 7.98 10.94
C LEU A 115 7.42 7.83 9.62
N ASN A 116 8.26 8.81 9.25
CA ASN A 116 9.03 8.78 8.01
C ASN A 116 10.04 7.62 8.01
N ARG A 117 10.70 7.34 9.15
CA ARG A 117 11.57 6.19 9.30
C ARG A 117 10.80 4.88 9.16
N ALA A 118 9.65 4.76 9.83
CA ALA A 118 8.80 3.57 9.73
C ALA A 118 8.32 3.33 8.29
N CYS A 119 7.89 4.38 7.58
CA CYS A 119 7.50 4.28 6.17
C CYS A 119 8.65 3.86 5.25
N ALA A 120 9.88 4.33 5.53
CA ALA A 120 11.07 3.95 4.78
C ALA A 120 11.42 2.46 4.98
N VAL A 121 11.37 1.96 6.23
CA VAL A 121 11.60 0.54 6.55
C VAL A 121 10.53 -0.35 5.93
N LEU A 122 9.27 0.07 5.98
CA LEU A 122 8.13 -0.68 5.41
C LEU A 122 8.04 -0.58 3.88
N GLY A 123 8.87 0.24 3.21
CA GLY A 123 8.83 0.42 1.76
C GLY A 123 7.53 1.04 1.22
N VAL A 124 6.87 1.88 2.02
CA VAL A 124 5.55 2.42 1.66
C VAL A 124 5.66 3.58 0.66
N SER A 125 4.72 3.65 -0.27
CA SER A 125 4.64 4.75 -1.26
C SER A 125 4.52 6.13 -0.60
N ASP A 126 5.02 7.15 -1.32
CA ASP A 126 5.00 8.54 -0.85
C ASP A 126 3.58 9.09 -0.65
N THR A 127 2.59 8.58 -1.42
CA THR A 127 1.18 8.96 -1.29
C THR A 127 0.60 8.54 0.06
N VAL A 128 0.85 7.28 0.48
CA VAL A 128 0.42 6.77 1.79
C VAL A 128 1.14 7.51 2.91
N LYS A 129 2.44 7.77 2.76
CA LYS A 129 3.23 8.53 3.75
C LYS A 129 2.67 9.95 3.94
N LYS A 130 2.38 10.65 2.85
CA LYS A 130 1.75 11.98 2.87
C LYS A 130 0.37 11.93 3.51
N ARG A 131 -0.44 10.90 3.21
CA ARG A 131 -1.76 10.70 3.81
C ARG A 131 -1.67 10.43 5.31
N ALA A 132 -0.76 9.58 5.76
CA ALA A 132 -0.52 9.33 7.19
C ALA A 132 -0.11 10.61 7.93
N ALA A 133 0.80 11.39 7.34
CA ALA A 133 1.22 12.66 7.93
C ALA A 133 0.10 13.72 7.94
N TYR A 134 -0.78 13.72 6.93
CA TYR A 134 -1.97 14.57 6.90
C TYR A 134 -2.90 14.23 8.07
N LEU A 135 -3.25 12.96 8.24
CA LEU A 135 -4.11 12.50 9.32
C LEU A 135 -3.52 12.85 10.70
N TYR A 136 -2.21 12.67 10.88
CA TYR A 136 -1.52 13.08 12.10
C TYR A 136 -1.71 14.57 12.38
N LYS A 137 -1.51 15.43 11.37
CA LYS A 137 -1.65 16.88 11.51
C LYS A 137 -3.09 17.32 11.79
N VAL A 138 -4.08 16.62 11.25
CA VAL A 138 -5.50 16.87 11.54
C VAL A 138 -5.79 16.63 13.02
N VAL A 139 -5.35 15.48 13.58
CA VAL A 139 -5.56 15.19 15.01
C VAL A 139 -4.77 16.14 15.89
N ALA A 140 -3.50 16.40 15.57
CA ALA A 140 -2.68 17.32 16.34
C ALA A 140 -3.20 18.77 16.26
N ALA A 141 -3.96 19.13 15.22
CA ALA A 141 -4.66 20.41 15.16
C ALA A 141 -5.90 20.41 16.09
N ALA A 142 -6.73 19.37 16.02
CA ALA A 142 -7.91 19.23 16.87
C ALA A 142 -7.58 19.13 18.37
N GLU A 143 -6.46 18.48 18.72
CA GLU A 143 -5.92 18.47 20.09
C GLU A 143 -5.54 19.88 20.56
N ARG A 144 -4.96 20.71 19.68
CA ARG A 144 -4.58 22.08 20.01
C ARG A 144 -5.77 23.03 20.12
N SER A 145 -6.83 22.82 19.33
CA SER A 145 -8.10 23.53 19.47
C SER A 145 -8.96 23.03 20.64
N LYS A 146 -8.50 22.02 21.38
CA LYS A 146 -9.21 21.39 22.52
C LYS A 146 -10.54 20.73 22.15
N GLU A 147 -10.69 20.32 20.90
CA GLU A 147 -11.83 19.52 20.44
C GLU A 147 -11.76 18.07 20.94
N ILE A 148 -10.54 17.61 21.27
CA ILE A 148 -10.26 16.25 21.74
C ILE A 148 -9.43 16.34 23.02
N GLU A 149 -9.55 15.31 23.87
CA GLU A 149 -8.64 15.09 24.98
C GLU A 149 -7.18 14.98 24.55
N LYS A 150 -6.28 15.44 25.43
CA LYS A 150 -4.84 15.43 25.18
C LYS A 150 -4.33 14.00 24.98
N ILE A 151 -3.57 13.80 23.91
CA ILE A 151 -3.04 12.49 23.55
C ILE A 151 -1.70 12.30 24.28
N SER A 152 -1.63 11.27 25.11
CA SER A 152 -0.41 11.00 25.90
C SER A 152 0.78 10.55 25.03
N ASN A 153 0.53 9.81 23.95
CA ASN A 153 1.58 9.21 23.12
C ASN A 153 1.38 9.46 21.63
N HIS A 154 2.05 10.49 21.11
CA HIS A 154 2.01 10.86 19.69
C HIS A 154 2.69 9.85 18.76
N ILE A 155 3.54 8.96 19.26
CA ILE A 155 4.13 7.88 18.44
C ILE A 155 3.06 6.81 18.14
N VAL A 156 2.22 6.49 19.13
CA VAL A 156 1.06 5.60 18.91
C VAL A 156 0.06 6.24 17.95
N LEU A 157 -0.14 7.57 18.03
CA LEU A 157 -0.93 8.31 17.06
C LEU A 157 -0.34 8.21 15.65
N ALA A 158 0.97 8.39 15.49
CA ALA A 158 1.63 8.24 14.19
C ALA A 158 1.44 6.82 13.61
N ALA A 159 1.57 5.78 14.45
CA ALA A 159 1.32 4.40 14.05
C ALA A 159 -0.15 4.15 13.66
N LEU A 160 -1.11 4.76 14.36
CA LEU A 160 -2.53 4.73 14.02
C LEU A 160 -2.80 5.42 12.67
N CYS A 161 -2.26 6.62 12.46
CA CYS A 161 -2.42 7.34 11.19
C CYS A 161 -1.82 6.56 10.02
N LEU A 162 -0.68 5.89 10.22
CA LEU A 162 -0.10 4.99 9.22
C LEU A 162 -1.04 3.81 8.93
N LEU A 163 -1.59 3.17 9.97
CA LEU A 163 -2.54 2.08 9.81
C LEU A 163 -3.76 2.51 8.99
N VAL A 164 -4.35 3.67 9.28
CA VAL A 164 -5.51 4.18 8.55
C VAL A 164 -5.14 4.47 7.09
N ALA A 165 -4.07 5.21 6.83
CA ALA A 165 -3.63 5.54 5.47
C ALA A 165 -3.32 4.30 4.62
N VAL A 166 -2.71 3.29 5.25
CA VAL A 166 -2.45 2.00 4.62
C VAL A 166 -3.77 1.32 4.26
N ARG A 167 -4.73 1.26 5.18
CA ARG A 167 -6.05 0.64 4.94
C ARG A 167 -6.90 1.36 3.89
N GLU A 168 -6.81 2.69 3.82
CA GLU A 168 -7.44 3.46 2.74
C GLU A 168 -6.85 3.13 1.36
N SER A 169 -5.58 2.74 1.31
CA SER A 169 -4.87 2.47 0.06
C SER A 169 -5.12 1.07 -0.51
N GLY A 170 -5.90 0.22 0.17
CA GLY A 170 -6.32 -1.07 -0.39
C GLY A 170 -5.14 -1.97 -0.75
N SER A 171 -5.21 -2.62 -1.90
CA SER A 171 -4.20 -3.56 -2.41
C SER A 171 -2.84 -2.94 -2.69
N ASN A 172 -2.73 -1.60 -2.77
CA ASN A 172 -1.44 -0.92 -3.00
C ASN A 172 -0.51 -0.96 -1.78
N ALA A 173 -1.03 -1.21 -0.59
CA ALA A 173 -0.24 -1.31 0.64
C ALA A 173 -0.78 -2.42 1.55
N PRO A 174 -0.57 -3.70 1.23
CA PRO A 174 -1.15 -4.82 1.98
C PRO A 174 -0.36 -5.14 3.26
N LEU A 175 -0.25 -4.16 4.18
CA LEU A 175 0.45 -4.33 5.47
C LEU A 175 -0.51 -4.74 6.60
N ARG A 176 -0.01 -5.57 7.49
CA ARG A 176 -0.69 -6.06 8.71
C ARG A 176 -0.41 -5.11 9.87
N LEU A 177 -1.33 -5.07 10.84
CA LEU A 177 -1.14 -4.32 12.08
C LEU A 177 0.11 -4.79 12.84
N ARG A 178 0.36 -6.11 12.84
CA ARG A 178 1.53 -6.72 13.50
C ARG A 178 2.85 -6.16 12.95
N GLU A 179 2.96 -6.04 11.63
CA GLU A 179 4.16 -5.54 10.95
C GLU A 179 4.43 -4.07 11.27
N ILE A 180 3.38 -3.25 11.30
CA ILE A 180 3.52 -1.84 11.71
C ILE A 180 4.05 -1.78 13.15
N VAL A 181 3.46 -2.56 14.07
CA VAL A 181 3.89 -2.60 15.47
C VAL A 181 5.34 -3.07 15.61
N GLU A 182 5.74 -4.11 14.87
CA GLU A 182 7.10 -4.63 14.86
C GLU A 182 8.11 -3.57 14.39
N VAL A 183 7.83 -2.87 13.28
CA VAL A 183 8.73 -1.80 12.80
C VAL A 183 8.86 -0.66 13.81
N PHE A 184 7.78 -0.25 14.48
CA PHE A 184 7.89 0.77 15.53
C PHE A 184 8.69 0.28 16.74
N LYS A 185 8.60 -1.02 17.08
CA LYS A 185 9.43 -1.62 18.14
C LYS A 185 10.90 -1.69 17.74
N ASP A 186 11.21 -2.02 16.49
CA ASP A 186 12.58 -2.06 15.96
C ASP A 186 13.22 -0.67 15.97
N LEU A 187 12.41 0.38 15.76
CA LEU A 187 12.79 1.78 15.94
C LEU A 187 12.90 2.21 17.42
N ARG A 188 12.85 1.25 18.37
CA ARG A 188 12.92 1.43 19.83
C ARG A 188 11.76 2.22 20.43
N HIS A 189 10.59 2.19 19.79
CA HIS A 189 9.39 2.81 20.34
C HIS A 189 8.49 1.79 21.05
N ARG A 190 7.90 2.22 22.17
CA ARG A 190 6.94 1.40 22.93
C ARG A 190 5.56 1.53 22.30
N VAL A 191 5.30 0.71 21.29
CA VAL A 191 4.00 0.65 20.59
C VAL A 191 3.40 -0.75 20.73
N SER A 192 2.10 -0.83 21.00
CA SER A 192 1.35 -2.08 21.07
C SER A 192 0.10 -2.01 20.21
N GLY A 193 -0.32 -3.14 19.63
CA GLY A 193 -1.54 -3.20 18.83
C GLY A 193 -2.79 -2.80 19.62
N LYS A 194 -2.86 -3.19 20.90
CA LYS A 194 -3.94 -2.80 21.81
C LYS A 194 -3.99 -1.29 22.02
N ALA A 195 -2.85 -0.61 22.17
CA ALA A 195 -2.81 0.84 22.32
C ALA A 195 -3.29 1.56 21.05
N ILE A 196 -2.91 1.06 19.86
CA ILE A 196 -3.36 1.62 18.58
C ILE A 196 -4.87 1.50 18.45
N VAL A 197 -5.44 0.31 18.74
CA VAL A 197 -6.89 0.07 18.62
C VAL A 197 -7.67 0.90 19.65
N LYS A 198 -7.17 0.98 20.90
CA LYS A 198 -7.79 1.80 21.95
C LYS A 198 -7.83 3.28 21.53
N LEU A 199 -6.72 3.80 20.99
CA LEU A 199 -6.65 5.17 20.49
C LEU A 199 -7.58 5.40 19.29
N ALA A 200 -7.71 4.40 18.40
CA ALA A 200 -8.64 4.49 17.28
C ALA A 200 -10.10 4.60 17.73
N GLN A 201 -10.46 3.92 18.83
CA GLN A 201 -11.81 3.95 19.40
C GLN A 201 -12.09 5.21 20.21
N SER A 202 -11.07 5.82 20.81
CA SER A 202 -11.24 7.06 21.58
C SER A 202 -11.37 8.32 20.70
N LEU A 203 -10.89 8.26 19.46
CA LEU A 203 -10.97 9.40 18.54
C LEU A 203 -12.35 9.51 17.89
N PRO A 204 -12.91 10.73 17.76
CA PRO A 204 -14.20 10.91 17.11
C PRO A 204 -14.12 10.59 15.61
N PRO A 205 -15.15 9.95 15.03
CA PRO A 205 -15.15 9.52 13.63
C PRO A 205 -15.14 10.70 12.63
N GLU A 206 -15.56 11.88 13.07
CA GLU A 206 -15.62 13.13 12.29
C GLU A 206 -14.26 13.58 11.76
N LEU A 207 -13.18 13.21 12.45
CA LEU A 207 -11.80 13.52 12.03
C LEU A 207 -11.36 12.68 10.81
N GLY A 208 -12.21 11.78 10.32
CA GLY A 208 -11.92 10.87 9.21
C GLY A 208 -10.98 9.72 9.58
N ILE A 209 -10.73 9.50 10.87
CA ILE A 209 -9.84 8.45 11.37
C ILE A 209 -10.69 7.26 11.75
N SER A 210 -11.12 6.52 10.72
CA SER A 210 -11.85 5.27 10.89
C SER A 210 -10.99 4.10 10.41
N VAL A 211 -10.76 3.15 11.30
CA VAL A 211 -9.97 1.95 11.00
C VAL A 211 -10.89 0.93 10.31
N ARG A 212 -11.00 1.01 8.98
CA ARG A 212 -11.81 0.08 8.18
C ARG A 212 -11.30 -1.36 8.29
N VAL A 213 -12.19 -2.36 8.24
CA VAL A 213 -11.77 -3.76 8.17
C VAL A 213 -11.18 -4.05 6.79
N ARG A 214 -10.05 -4.77 6.74
CA ARG A 214 -9.39 -5.17 5.50
C ARG A 214 -10.15 -6.30 4.81
N ARG A 215 -10.10 -6.29 3.48
CA ARG A 215 -10.61 -7.37 2.65
C ARG A 215 -9.54 -8.44 2.46
N SER A 216 -9.94 -9.68 2.21
CA SER A 216 -9.00 -10.79 1.97
C SER A 216 -8.30 -10.63 0.61
N GLU A 217 -9.02 -10.06 -0.35
CA GLU A 217 -8.60 -9.75 -1.71
C GLU A 217 -7.33 -8.88 -1.73
N ASP A 218 -7.21 -7.93 -0.79
CA ASP A 218 -6.07 -7.00 -0.71
C ASP A 218 -4.73 -7.71 -0.54
N TYR A 219 -4.72 -8.89 0.09
CA TYR A 219 -3.49 -9.60 0.42
C TYR A 219 -3.02 -10.57 -0.66
N LEU A 220 -3.88 -10.91 -1.63
CA LEU A 220 -3.60 -11.97 -2.60
C LEU A 220 -2.29 -11.74 -3.36
N HIS A 221 -2.11 -10.52 -3.90
CA HIS A 221 -0.92 -10.19 -4.68
C HIS A 221 0.36 -10.34 -3.84
N ARG A 222 0.32 -9.88 -2.58
CA ARG A 222 1.47 -10.00 -1.68
C ARG A 222 1.80 -11.47 -1.39
N ILE A 223 0.79 -12.27 -1.07
CA ILE A 223 0.97 -13.69 -0.77
C ILE A 223 1.56 -14.42 -1.98
N THR A 224 1.05 -14.16 -3.19
CA THR A 224 1.58 -14.77 -4.41
C THR A 224 3.01 -14.34 -4.70
N SER A 225 3.37 -13.07 -4.47
CA SER A 225 4.76 -12.60 -4.61
C SER A 225 5.69 -13.30 -3.62
N GLN A 226 5.29 -13.39 -2.33
CA GLN A 226 6.07 -14.08 -1.30
C GLN A 226 6.30 -15.56 -1.61
N ILE A 227 5.36 -16.22 -2.29
CA ILE A 227 5.49 -17.62 -2.70
C ILE A 227 6.57 -17.79 -3.79
N ILE A 228 6.63 -16.89 -4.77
CA ILE A 228 7.59 -16.97 -5.89
C ILE A 228 8.99 -16.57 -5.45
N GLU A 229 9.11 -15.68 -4.45
CA GLU A 229 10.40 -15.28 -3.89
C GLU A 229 11.16 -16.45 -3.22
N GLN A 230 10.48 -17.56 -2.92
CA GLN A 230 11.10 -18.74 -2.32
C GLN A 230 11.72 -19.66 -3.37
N SER A 231 13.04 -19.81 -3.32
CA SER A 231 13.82 -20.65 -4.25
C SER A 231 13.33 -22.09 -4.31
N GLU A 232 12.97 -22.67 -3.16
CA GLU A 232 12.47 -24.05 -3.12
C GLU A 232 11.16 -24.22 -3.92
N VAL A 233 10.31 -23.19 -4.00
CA VAL A 233 9.04 -23.25 -4.74
C VAL A 233 9.35 -23.17 -6.23
N VAL A 234 10.24 -22.27 -6.62
CA VAL A 234 10.70 -22.09 -8.00
C VAL A 234 11.31 -23.38 -8.54
N ASN A 235 12.25 -23.98 -7.80
CA ASN A 235 12.88 -25.25 -8.20
C ASN A 235 11.86 -26.38 -8.40
N GLN A 236 10.82 -26.43 -7.56
CA GLN A 236 9.76 -27.42 -7.70
C GLN A 236 8.87 -27.14 -8.92
N LEU A 237 8.60 -25.88 -9.24
CA LEU A 237 7.85 -25.51 -10.44
C LEU A 237 8.64 -25.83 -11.72
N GLU A 238 9.95 -25.57 -11.72
CA GLU A 238 10.85 -25.92 -12.83
C GLU A 238 10.88 -27.44 -13.05
N SER A 239 10.90 -28.24 -11.98
CA SER A 239 10.82 -29.70 -12.10
C SER A 239 9.51 -30.22 -12.72
N LEU A 240 8.47 -29.38 -12.70
CA LEU A 240 7.15 -29.65 -13.29
C LEU A 240 6.96 -28.96 -14.65
N ASP A 241 8.01 -28.34 -15.20
CA ASP A 241 8.00 -27.54 -16.43
C ASP A 241 6.97 -26.39 -16.41
N TYR A 242 6.81 -25.78 -15.22
CA TYR A 242 5.93 -24.62 -15.03
C TYR A 242 6.74 -23.33 -14.92
N ASP A 243 6.35 -22.34 -15.74
CA ASP A 243 6.82 -20.96 -15.60
C ASP A 243 6.28 -20.34 -14.29
N PRO A 244 7.16 -19.88 -13.38
CA PRO A 244 6.77 -19.27 -12.11
C PRO A 244 5.82 -18.08 -12.25
N GLN A 245 5.97 -17.27 -13.30
CA GLN A 245 5.13 -16.09 -13.51
C GLN A 245 3.71 -16.49 -13.93
N LYS A 246 3.58 -17.44 -14.86
CA LYS A 246 2.27 -17.99 -15.27
C LYS A 246 1.58 -18.70 -14.12
N TYR A 247 2.33 -19.43 -13.30
CA TYR A 247 1.81 -20.09 -12.11
C TYR A 247 1.23 -19.07 -11.12
N SER A 248 1.93 -17.97 -10.85
CA SER A 248 1.44 -16.88 -10.00
C SER A 248 0.16 -16.23 -10.50
N GLN A 249 0.11 -15.89 -11.79
CA GLN A 249 -1.09 -15.31 -12.39
C GLN A 249 -2.28 -16.27 -12.29
N LYS A 250 -2.05 -17.58 -12.50
CA LYS A 250 -3.07 -18.62 -12.37
C LYS A 250 -3.56 -18.76 -10.92
N LEU A 251 -2.66 -18.74 -9.94
CA LEU A 251 -3.01 -18.74 -8.52
C LEU A 251 -3.85 -17.53 -8.14
N LEU A 252 -3.42 -16.33 -8.56
CA LEU A 252 -4.09 -15.08 -8.26
C LEU A 252 -5.51 -15.07 -8.83
N ARG A 253 -5.66 -15.45 -10.10
CA ARG A 253 -6.96 -15.56 -10.78
C ARG A 253 -7.88 -16.54 -10.06
N LEU A 254 -7.43 -17.78 -9.82
CA LEU A 254 -8.24 -18.79 -9.14
C LEU A 254 -8.62 -18.38 -7.72
N SER A 255 -7.71 -17.71 -7.01
CA SER A 255 -7.97 -17.19 -5.66
C SER A 255 -9.03 -16.09 -5.67
N GLN A 256 -8.98 -15.16 -6.62
CA GLN A 256 -10.01 -14.14 -6.80
C GLN A 256 -11.36 -14.74 -7.14
N GLU A 257 -11.40 -15.69 -8.08
CA GLU A 257 -12.65 -16.37 -8.43
C GLU A 257 -13.22 -17.14 -7.23
N LEU A 258 -12.39 -17.85 -6.45
CA LEU A 258 -12.82 -18.53 -5.22
C LEU A 258 -13.37 -17.55 -4.18
N LEU A 259 -12.73 -16.39 -3.99
CA LEU A 259 -13.27 -15.37 -3.11
C LEU A 259 -14.64 -14.91 -3.63
N ASN A 260 -14.76 -14.52 -4.90
CA ASN A 260 -16.02 -14.01 -5.46
C ASN A 260 -17.20 -14.98 -5.29
N ASP A 261 -16.96 -16.29 -5.32
CA ASP A 261 -17.99 -17.33 -5.09
C ASP A 261 -18.46 -17.44 -3.62
N ILE A 262 -17.72 -16.87 -2.67
CA ILE A 262 -17.95 -16.97 -1.22
C ILE A 262 -18.58 -15.68 -0.71
N SER A 263 -19.78 -15.78 -0.15
CA SER A 263 -20.50 -14.63 0.41
C SER A 263 -19.78 -14.01 1.62
N LEU A 264 -19.85 -12.68 1.76
CA LEU A 264 -19.21 -11.96 2.88
C LEU A 264 -19.66 -12.46 4.26
N ARG A 265 -20.90 -12.95 4.39
CA ARG A 265 -21.45 -13.49 5.64
C ARG A 265 -20.70 -14.73 6.10
N THR A 266 -20.39 -15.64 5.18
CA THR A 266 -19.63 -16.86 5.50
C THR A 266 -18.17 -16.58 5.86
N ARG A 267 -17.61 -15.46 5.36
CA ARG A 267 -16.26 -14.99 5.71
C ARG A 267 -16.19 -14.26 7.05
N GLY A 268 -17.31 -13.76 7.55
CA GLY A 268 -17.39 -12.95 8.76
C GLY A 268 -16.74 -13.58 9.98
N GLY A 269 -16.15 -12.74 10.85
CA GLY A 269 -15.54 -13.15 12.11
C GLY A 269 -14.13 -13.75 12.02
N ARG A 270 -13.60 -13.98 10.81
CA ARG A 270 -12.26 -14.55 10.59
C ARG A 270 -11.23 -13.48 10.27
N ASN A 271 -9.96 -13.77 10.53
CA ASN A 271 -8.87 -12.88 10.15
C ASN A 271 -8.73 -12.87 8.61
N PRO A 272 -8.89 -11.71 7.94
CA PRO A 272 -8.89 -11.62 6.48
C PRO A 272 -7.60 -12.12 5.83
N TYR A 273 -6.45 -11.95 6.49
CA TYR A 273 -5.15 -12.39 5.98
C TYR A 273 -5.03 -13.92 6.00
N ILE A 274 -5.34 -14.55 7.13
CA ILE A 274 -5.30 -16.01 7.28
C ILE A 274 -6.28 -16.65 6.30
N PHE A 275 -7.46 -16.06 6.13
CA PHE A 275 -8.44 -16.54 5.15
C PHE A 275 -7.91 -16.46 3.71
N ALA A 276 -7.25 -15.36 3.33
CA ALA A 276 -6.63 -15.22 2.01
C ALA A 276 -5.55 -16.29 1.76
N VAL A 277 -4.71 -16.54 2.78
CA VAL A 277 -3.70 -17.61 2.78
C VAL A 277 -4.35 -18.98 2.55
N SER A 278 -5.45 -19.29 3.25
CA SER A 278 -6.21 -20.54 3.03
C SER A 278 -6.83 -20.65 1.63
N VAL A 279 -7.26 -19.53 1.05
CA VAL A 279 -7.79 -19.51 -0.33
C VAL A 279 -6.69 -19.80 -1.34
N VAL A 280 -5.49 -19.23 -1.17
CA VAL A 280 -4.35 -19.52 -2.04
C VAL A 280 -3.97 -21.00 -1.96
N TYR A 281 -4.02 -21.60 -0.77
CA TYR A 281 -3.86 -23.05 -0.62
C TYR A 281 -4.90 -23.84 -1.43
N CYS A 282 -6.18 -23.44 -1.40
CA CYS A 282 -7.21 -24.06 -2.23
C CYS A 282 -6.95 -23.86 -3.73
N ALA A 283 -6.49 -22.69 -4.15
CA ALA A 283 -6.16 -22.41 -5.54
C ALA A 283 -5.03 -23.32 -6.05
N ASP A 284 -3.95 -23.51 -5.28
CA ASP A 284 -2.87 -24.44 -5.65
C ASP A 284 -3.37 -25.89 -5.80
N ARG A 285 -4.27 -26.33 -4.91
CA ARG A 285 -4.89 -27.65 -5.05
C ARG A 285 -5.67 -27.81 -6.36
N ILE A 286 -6.33 -26.75 -6.83
CA ILE A 286 -7.00 -26.75 -8.13
C ILE A 286 -5.96 -26.81 -9.26
N VAL A 287 -4.90 -26.01 -9.18
CA VAL A 287 -3.81 -26.03 -10.18
C VAL A 287 -3.20 -27.41 -10.31
N GLY A 288 -2.84 -28.06 -9.19
CA GLY A 288 -2.29 -29.43 -9.22
C GLY A 288 -3.26 -30.45 -9.82
N LYS A 289 -4.56 -30.31 -9.57
CA LYS A 289 -5.58 -31.19 -10.19
C LYS A 289 -5.73 -30.97 -11.68
N ILE A 290 -5.64 -29.72 -12.16
CA ILE A 290 -5.67 -29.41 -13.60
C ILE A 290 -4.39 -29.92 -14.28
N GLY A 291 -3.24 -29.75 -13.63
CA GLY A 291 -1.93 -30.16 -14.15
C GLY A 291 -1.59 -31.64 -13.94
N ASN A 292 -2.49 -32.45 -13.40
CA ASN A 292 -2.26 -33.87 -13.05
C ASN A 292 -1.01 -34.12 -12.19
N HIS A 293 -0.62 -33.16 -11.35
CA HIS A 293 0.51 -33.29 -10.42
C HIS A 293 0.07 -33.12 -8.96
N ARG A 294 0.95 -33.49 -8.03
CA ARG A 294 0.73 -33.20 -6.60
C ARG A 294 0.82 -31.69 -6.36
N GLN A 295 0.06 -31.21 -5.38
CA GLN A 295 0.07 -29.80 -4.96
C GLN A 295 1.49 -29.34 -4.61
N VAL A 296 1.86 -28.13 -5.01
CA VAL A 296 3.19 -27.56 -4.78
C VAL A 296 3.27 -26.94 -3.38
N LEU A 297 2.17 -26.35 -2.93
CA LEU A 297 2.04 -25.64 -1.67
C LEU A 297 1.31 -26.51 -0.64
N THR A 298 2.10 -27.15 0.23
CA THR A 298 1.55 -27.84 1.41
C THR A 298 1.14 -26.83 2.49
N GLN A 299 0.25 -27.23 3.42
CA GLN A 299 -0.18 -26.37 4.53
C GLN A 299 1.02 -25.89 5.36
N LYS A 300 1.95 -26.80 5.67
CA LYS A 300 3.17 -26.51 6.42
C LYS A 300 4.06 -25.48 5.71
N ARG A 301 4.24 -25.63 4.40
CA ARG A 301 5.07 -24.73 3.60
C ARG A 301 4.43 -23.35 3.47
N LEU A 302 3.13 -23.30 3.22
CA LEU A 302 2.42 -22.04 3.10
C LEU A 302 2.35 -21.30 4.45
N ALA A 303 2.23 -22.04 5.56
CA ALA A 303 2.33 -21.53 6.92
C ALA A 303 3.69 -20.88 7.21
N SER A 304 4.80 -21.53 6.81
CA SER A 304 6.15 -20.98 7.00
C SER A 304 6.41 -19.73 6.16
N ILE A 305 5.96 -19.72 4.90
CA ILE A 305 6.14 -18.57 3.98
C ILE A 305 5.36 -17.34 4.48
N CYS A 306 4.11 -17.53 4.91
CA CYS A 306 3.20 -16.43 5.23
C CYS A 306 3.25 -15.98 6.71
N ASP A 307 4.06 -16.64 7.55
CA ASP A 307 4.07 -16.50 9.02
C ASP A 307 2.65 -16.64 9.62
N VAL A 308 2.02 -17.79 9.37
CA VAL A 308 0.68 -18.14 9.86
C VAL A 308 0.70 -19.53 10.47
N ALA A 309 -0.11 -19.77 11.50
CA ALA A 309 -0.22 -21.10 12.08
C ALA A 309 -0.91 -22.10 11.12
N GLU A 310 -0.30 -23.28 10.96
CA GLU A 310 -0.79 -24.33 10.06
C GLU A 310 -2.24 -24.75 10.37
N TYR A 311 -2.59 -24.86 11.65
CA TYR A 311 -3.93 -25.25 12.08
C TYR A 311 -5.00 -24.25 11.62
N SER A 312 -4.67 -22.96 11.51
CA SER A 312 -5.61 -21.93 11.07
C SER A 312 -5.94 -22.06 9.58
N ILE A 313 -4.94 -22.45 8.77
CA ILE A 313 -5.14 -22.77 7.35
C ILE A 313 -6.11 -23.93 7.22
N ARG A 314 -5.86 -25.00 7.99
CA ARG A 314 -6.65 -26.23 8.01
C ARG A 314 -8.11 -25.98 8.43
N ASP A 315 -8.32 -25.18 9.46
CA ASP A 315 -9.64 -24.84 9.98
C ASP A 315 -10.49 -24.09 8.93
N HIS A 316 -9.94 -23.04 8.33
CA HIS A 316 -10.63 -22.28 7.28
C HIS A 316 -10.90 -23.13 6.04
N HIS A 317 -9.96 -24.01 5.68
CA HIS A 317 -10.17 -24.98 4.61
C HIS A 317 -11.34 -25.91 4.91
N ARG A 318 -11.39 -26.50 6.12
CA ARG A 318 -12.43 -27.49 6.49
C ARG A 318 -13.81 -26.85 6.62
N THR A 319 -13.89 -25.64 7.17
CA THR A 319 -15.17 -24.99 7.53
C THR A 319 -15.84 -24.29 6.36
N VAL A 320 -15.09 -23.68 5.44
CA VAL A 320 -15.66 -22.83 4.38
C VAL A 320 -15.27 -23.31 2.98
N LEU A 321 -13.99 -23.63 2.77
CA LEU A 321 -13.44 -23.77 1.42
C LEU A 321 -13.58 -25.18 0.84
N LYS A 322 -13.80 -26.22 1.66
CA LYS A 322 -13.82 -27.62 1.23
C LYS A 322 -14.89 -27.89 0.18
N ASP A 323 -16.11 -27.40 0.40
CA ASP A 323 -17.23 -27.69 -0.49
C ASP A 323 -17.11 -26.89 -1.79
N LYS A 324 -16.67 -25.63 -1.70
CA LYS A 324 -16.37 -24.78 -2.86
C LYS A 324 -15.23 -25.32 -3.70
N LEU A 325 -14.20 -25.87 -3.07
CA LEU A 325 -13.10 -26.53 -3.76
C LEU A 325 -13.62 -27.73 -4.59
N LYS A 326 -14.47 -28.57 -4.01
CA LYS A 326 -15.06 -29.72 -4.73
C LYS A 326 -15.89 -29.26 -5.93
N GLU A 327 -16.77 -28.28 -5.71
CA GLU A 327 -17.62 -27.69 -6.75
C GLU A 327 -16.79 -27.13 -7.92
N LYS A 328 -15.66 -26.49 -7.63
CA LYS A 328 -14.81 -25.90 -8.66
C LYS A 328 -13.97 -26.93 -9.41
N ILE A 329 -13.48 -27.95 -8.71
CA ILE A 329 -12.77 -29.07 -9.34
C ILE A 329 -13.71 -29.83 -10.29
N SER A 330 -14.96 -30.10 -9.89
CA SER A 330 -15.90 -30.81 -10.75
C SER A 330 -16.28 -30.04 -12.01
N ARG A 331 -16.27 -28.70 -11.97
CA ARG A 331 -16.49 -27.84 -13.14
C ARG A 331 -15.28 -27.80 -14.10
N LEU A 332 -14.07 -27.76 -13.56
CA LEU A 332 -12.85 -27.55 -14.36
C LEU A 332 -12.21 -28.85 -14.87
N VAL A 333 -12.41 -29.95 -14.15
CA VAL A 333 -11.96 -31.28 -14.55
C VAL A 333 -13.20 -32.15 -14.69
N PRO A 334 -13.89 -32.11 -15.86
CA PRO A 334 -14.98 -33.05 -16.11
C PRO A 334 -14.40 -34.45 -16.01
N SER A 335 -14.96 -35.24 -15.09
CA SER A 335 -14.52 -36.60 -14.88
C SER A 335 -14.66 -37.39 -16.17
N LYS A 336 -13.55 -37.88 -16.73
CA LYS A 336 -13.49 -38.95 -17.74
C LYS A 336 -14.19 -40.27 -17.31
N LYS A 337 -14.90 -40.28 -16.18
CA LYS A 337 -15.57 -41.46 -15.60
C LYS A 337 -16.97 -41.73 -16.15
N VAL A 338 -17.50 -40.91 -17.08
CA VAL A 338 -18.82 -41.17 -17.69
C VAL A 338 -18.70 -42.09 -18.92
N GLU A 339 -17.59 -42.06 -19.66
CA GLU A 339 -17.44 -42.90 -20.86
C GLU A 339 -16.97 -44.33 -20.56
N GLN A 340 -16.15 -44.54 -19.52
CA GLN A 340 -15.66 -45.89 -19.18
C GLN A 340 -16.71 -46.78 -18.50
N LYS A 341 -17.71 -46.20 -17.82
CA LYS A 341 -18.83 -46.99 -17.27
C LYS A 341 -19.81 -47.48 -18.34
N GLN A 342 -20.00 -46.70 -19.41
CA GLN A 342 -20.87 -47.09 -20.53
C GLN A 342 -20.20 -48.07 -21.51
N GLN A 343 -18.86 -48.17 -21.51
CA GLN A 343 -18.14 -49.21 -22.26
C GLN A 343 -18.11 -50.55 -21.49
N PHE A 344 -17.89 -50.53 -20.17
CA PHE A 344 -17.94 -51.77 -19.37
C PHE A 344 -19.33 -52.41 -19.33
N GLU A 345 -20.40 -51.62 -19.19
CA GLU A 345 -21.78 -52.14 -19.19
C GLU A 345 -22.25 -52.65 -20.58
N LYS A 346 -21.53 -52.32 -21.66
CA LYS A 346 -21.82 -52.82 -23.02
C LYS A 346 -21.02 -54.07 -23.41
N GLU A 347 -19.90 -54.32 -22.74
CA GLU A 347 -19.08 -55.52 -22.98
C GLU A 347 -19.58 -56.72 -22.15
N ASP A 348 -20.15 -56.50 -20.97
CA ASP A 348 -20.74 -57.57 -20.13
C ASP A 348 -22.07 -58.15 -20.69
N LEU A 349 -22.65 -57.54 -21.72
CA LEU A 349 -23.87 -58.03 -22.40
C LEU A 349 -23.58 -58.84 -23.68
N ARG A 350 -22.31 -59.17 -23.97
CA ARG A 350 -21.89 -59.90 -25.19
C ARG A 350 -21.24 -61.27 -24.91
N PHE A 351 -21.73 -62.01 -23.92
CA PHE A 351 -21.49 -63.46 -23.87
C PHE A 351 -22.77 -64.22 -24.22
N PRO A 352 -22.85 -64.89 -25.39
CA PRO A 352 -23.93 -65.84 -25.63
C PRO A 352 -23.68 -67.06 -24.73
N MET A 353 -24.64 -67.33 -23.83
CA MET A 353 -24.77 -68.64 -23.21
C MET A 353 -25.03 -69.66 -24.33
N PHE A 354 -24.02 -70.46 -24.66
CA PHE A 354 -24.22 -71.72 -25.36
C PHE A 354 -24.74 -72.73 -24.35
N PHE A 355 -25.94 -73.25 -24.64
CA PHE A 355 -26.52 -74.46 -24.05
C PHE A 355 -25.79 -75.71 -24.50
#